data_AF-A0A3D5ZMG6-F1
#
_entry.id   AF-A0A3D5ZMG6-F1
#
_cell.length_a   1.000
_cell.length_b   1.000
_cell.length_c   1.000
_cell.angle_alpha   90.00
_cell.angle_beta   90.00
_cell.angle_gamma   90.00
#
_symmetry.space_group_name_H-M   'P 1'
#
loop_
_entity.id
_entity.type
_entity.pdbx_description
1 polymer ?
#
loop_
_entity_poly.entity_id
_entity_poly.type
_entity_poly.pdbx_seq_one_letter_code
_entity_poly.pdbx_strand_id
1 'polypeptide(L)'
;MTKRQIENSLDYKTYGRTIKTLVAMWAVFAVLVLFVMAFVLMPTTNVGVVFLYAATVSVGVGVLAISGPVIYCIVKRARMLKNIDEYKVYSAVLDKPHVYRGSVRYEVCLPYDDSKDITLNTPYMFGSGMFAVNLVDDYNNKKVNLAYNGKTGVLVVLGLADEPLVEPADTSEIE
;
A
#
# COMPACT_ATOMS: atom_id res chain seq x y z
N MET A 1 21.05 1.93 1.66
CA MET A 1 19.69 1.43 1.97
C MET A 1 19.63 -0.04 1.59
N THR A 2 18.93 -0.92 2.32
CA THR A 2 18.78 -2.33 1.93
C THR A 2 17.37 -2.65 1.44
N LYS A 3 17.22 -3.74 0.68
CA LYS A 3 15.91 -4.24 0.23
C LYS A 3 14.95 -4.47 1.40
N ARG A 4 15.42 -5.09 2.49
CA ARG A 4 14.63 -5.35 3.70
C ARG A 4 14.13 -4.06 4.35
N GLN A 5 14.93 -2.99 4.38
CA GLN A 5 14.48 -1.69 4.91
C GLN A 5 13.34 -1.09 4.08
N ILE A 6 13.40 -1.20 2.75
CA ILE A 6 12.31 -0.73 1.88
C ILE A 6 11.08 -1.63 2.02
N GLU A 7 11.24 -2.94 2.13
CA GLU A 7 10.11 -3.86 2.34
C GLU A 7 9.43 -3.64 3.71
N ASN A 8 10.19 -3.22 4.71
CA ASN A 8 9.67 -2.86 6.03
C ASN A 8 9.07 -1.46 6.12
N SER A 9 9.24 -0.64 5.07
CA SER A 9 8.72 0.72 5.02
C SER A 9 7.19 0.79 5.11
N LEU A 10 6.72 1.89 5.68
CA LEU A 10 5.29 2.20 5.82
C LEU A 10 4.57 2.15 4.47
N ASP A 11 5.14 2.77 3.43
CA ASP A 11 4.54 2.78 2.09
C ASP A 11 4.41 1.37 1.52
N TYR A 12 5.48 0.58 1.57
CA TYR A 12 5.53 -0.74 0.96
C TYR A 12 4.53 -1.69 1.63
N LYS A 13 4.47 -1.65 2.97
CA LYS A 13 3.47 -2.37 3.77
C LYS A 13 2.05 -1.90 3.43
N THR A 14 1.83 -0.60 3.27
CA THR A 14 0.52 -0.03 2.93
C THR A 14 0.03 -0.53 1.57
N TYR A 15 0.85 -0.45 0.50
CA TYR A 15 0.47 -1.00 -0.81
C TYR A 15 0.22 -2.51 -0.75
N GLY A 16 1.02 -3.25 0.03
CA GLY A 16 0.82 -4.68 0.25
C GLY A 16 -0.53 -5.00 0.93
N ARG A 17 -0.89 -4.24 1.97
CA ARG A 17 -2.19 -4.35 2.66
C ARG A 17 -3.33 -4.00 1.71
N THR A 18 -3.24 -2.91 0.95
CA THR A 18 -4.27 -2.52 -0.03
C THR A 18 -4.54 -3.62 -1.05
N ILE A 19 -3.49 -4.25 -1.60
CA ILE A 19 -3.65 -5.39 -2.51
C ILE A 19 -4.39 -6.54 -1.83
N LYS A 20 -3.99 -6.92 -0.60
CA LYS A 20 -4.64 -7.99 0.16
C LYS A 20 -6.12 -7.67 0.41
N THR A 21 -6.43 -6.44 0.81
CA THR A 21 -7.81 -5.99 1.06
C THR A 21 -8.66 -6.05 -0.21
N LEU A 22 -8.15 -5.57 -1.35
CA LEU A 22 -8.87 -5.61 -2.62
C LEU A 22 -9.16 -7.05 -3.07
N VAL A 23 -8.18 -7.94 -2.94
CA VAL A 23 -8.34 -9.37 -3.26
C VAL A 23 -9.33 -10.03 -2.31
N ALA A 24 -9.29 -9.71 -1.01
CA ALA A 24 -10.23 -10.24 -0.02
C ALA A 24 -11.67 -9.77 -0.29
N MET A 25 -11.86 -8.47 -0.58
CA MET A 25 -13.17 -7.92 -0.97
C MET A 25 -13.71 -8.61 -2.22
N TRP A 26 -12.85 -8.85 -3.23
CA TRP A 26 -13.24 -9.59 -4.42
C TRP A 26 -13.62 -11.05 -4.10
N ALA A 27 -12.85 -11.75 -3.26
CA ALA A 27 -13.17 -13.12 -2.88
C ALA A 27 -14.53 -13.21 -2.17
N VAL A 28 -14.82 -12.29 -1.25
CA VAL A 28 -16.13 -12.20 -0.58
C VAL A 28 -17.24 -11.93 -1.59
N PHE A 29 -17.04 -11.00 -2.52
CA PHE A 29 -18.00 -10.71 -3.58
C PHE A 29 -18.24 -11.93 -4.48
N ALA A 30 -17.20 -12.65 -4.88
CA ALA A 30 -17.32 -13.84 -5.72
C ALA A 30 -18.13 -14.94 -5.02
N VAL A 31 -17.89 -15.17 -3.72
CA VAL A 31 -18.66 -16.12 -2.91
C VAL A 31 -20.14 -15.70 -2.84
N LEU A 32 -20.42 -14.40 -2.62
CA LEU A 32 -21.80 -13.90 -2.59
C LEU A 32 -22.52 -14.09 -3.94
N VAL A 33 -21.84 -13.82 -5.06
CA VAL A 33 -22.40 -14.03 -6.40
C VAL A 33 -22.70 -15.51 -6.64
N LEU A 34 -21.77 -16.40 -6.29
CA LEU A 34 -21.97 -17.85 -6.40
C LEU A 34 -23.14 -18.31 -5.54
N PHE A 35 -23.25 -17.81 -4.31
CA PHE A 35 -24.34 -18.13 -3.40
C PHE A 35 -25.70 -17.69 -3.96
N VAL A 36 -25.81 -16.43 -4.40
CA VAL A 36 -27.06 -15.91 -5.00
C VAL A 36 -27.45 -16.70 -6.26
N MET A 37 -26.50 -16.96 -7.16
CA MET A 37 -26.77 -17.72 -8.39
C MET A 37 -27.19 -19.16 -8.11
N ALA A 38 -26.58 -19.81 -7.11
CA ALA A 38 -26.96 -21.15 -6.70
C ALA A 38 -28.42 -21.18 -6.20
N PHE A 39 -28.84 -20.23 -5.36
CA PHE A 39 -30.22 -20.18 -4.84
C PHE A 39 -31.26 -19.81 -5.90
N VAL A 40 -30.94 -18.91 -6.83
CA VAL A 40 -31.88 -18.43 -7.86
C VAL A 40 -32.10 -19.46 -8.96
N LEU A 41 -31.07 -20.22 -9.34
CA LEU A 41 -31.09 -21.08 -10.53
C LEU A 41 -31.18 -22.59 -10.22
N MET A 42 -31.05 -22.99 -8.96
CA MET A 42 -31.31 -24.37 -8.50
C MET A 42 -32.67 -24.96 -8.95
N PRO A 43 -33.77 -24.19 -9.05
CA PRO A 43 -35.07 -24.77 -9.43
C PRO A 43 -35.24 -25.09 -10.92
N THR A 44 -34.39 -24.56 -11.81
CA THR A 44 -34.70 -24.49 -13.25
C THR A 44 -33.62 -25.00 -14.20
N THR A 45 -32.38 -25.21 -13.74
CA THR A 45 -31.26 -25.57 -14.62
C THR A 45 -30.29 -26.58 -14.00
N ASN A 46 -29.51 -27.25 -14.86
CA ASN A 46 -28.50 -28.21 -14.42
C ASN A 46 -27.41 -27.48 -13.60
N VAL A 47 -27.28 -27.85 -12.32
CA VAL A 47 -26.48 -27.14 -11.31
C VAL A 47 -25.03 -26.89 -11.76
N GLY A 48 -24.41 -27.84 -12.45
CA GLY A 48 -23.03 -27.69 -12.93
C GLY A 48 -22.84 -26.56 -13.96
N VAL A 49 -23.83 -26.33 -14.83
CA VAL A 49 -23.77 -25.28 -15.86
C VAL A 49 -23.91 -23.90 -15.23
N VAL A 50 -24.81 -23.77 -14.24
CA VAL A 50 -25.02 -22.54 -13.46
C VAL A 50 -23.75 -22.14 -12.73
N PHE A 51 -23.10 -23.09 -12.05
CA PHE A 51 -21.84 -22.83 -11.36
C PHE A 51 -20.73 -22.37 -12.30
N LEU A 52 -20.63 -22.98 -13.50
CA LEU A 52 -19.64 -22.59 -14.50
C LEU A 52 -19.84 -21.13 -14.94
N TYR A 53 -21.06 -20.74 -15.31
CA TYR A 53 -21.37 -19.37 -15.73
C TYR A 53 -21.12 -18.36 -14.61
N ALA A 54 -21.56 -18.66 -13.39
CA ALA A 54 -21.36 -17.78 -12.25
C ALA A 54 -19.87 -17.62 -11.90
N ALA A 55 -19.07 -18.69 -12.02
CA ALA A 55 -17.62 -18.63 -11.87
C ALA A 55 -16.98 -17.76 -12.96
N THR A 56 -17.35 -17.96 -14.24
CA THR A 56 -16.81 -17.15 -15.34
C THR A 56 -17.16 -15.66 -15.20
N VAL A 57 -18.39 -15.33 -14.83
CA VAL A 57 -18.84 -13.94 -14.63
C VAL A 57 -18.15 -13.31 -13.41
N SER A 58 -18.07 -14.01 -12.27
CA SER A 58 -17.43 -13.49 -11.06
C SER A 58 -15.93 -13.25 -11.24
N VAL A 59 -15.24 -14.15 -11.96
CA VAL A 59 -13.83 -13.96 -12.34
C VAL A 59 -13.69 -12.83 -13.35
N GLY A 60 -14.50 -12.80 -14.41
CA GLY A 60 -14.41 -11.78 -15.46
C GLY A 60 -14.65 -10.36 -14.94
N VAL A 61 -15.77 -10.14 -14.24
CA VAL A 61 -16.11 -8.84 -13.64
C VAL A 61 -15.10 -8.48 -12.55
N GLY A 62 -14.70 -9.47 -11.75
CA GLY A 62 -13.70 -9.32 -10.71
C GLY A 62 -12.38 -8.79 -11.20
N VAL A 63 -11.79 -9.48 -12.19
CA VAL A 63 -10.51 -9.10 -12.79
C VAL A 63 -10.59 -7.69 -13.37
N LEU A 64 -11.66 -7.35 -14.09
CA LEU A 64 -11.81 -6.00 -14.65
C LEU A 64 -11.93 -4.93 -13.56
N ALA A 65 -12.67 -5.20 -12.48
CA ALA A 65 -12.88 -4.23 -11.41
C ALA A 65 -11.63 -3.98 -10.55
N ILE A 66 -10.84 -5.03 -10.24
CA ILE A 66 -9.71 -4.91 -9.30
C ILE A 66 -8.34 -4.79 -9.96
N SER A 67 -8.20 -5.18 -11.24
CA SER A 67 -6.90 -5.22 -11.91
C SER A 67 -6.21 -3.86 -11.94
N GLY A 68 -6.91 -2.78 -12.30
CA GLY A 68 -6.32 -1.43 -12.37
C GLY A 68 -5.67 -1.00 -11.05
N PRO A 69 -6.42 -0.95 -9.93
CA PRO A 69 -5.87 -0.62 -8.61
C PRO A 69 -4.76 -1.56 -8.13
N VAL A 70 -4.90 -2.87 -8.37
CA VAL A 70 -3.88 -3.87 -7.96
C VAL A 70 -2.59 -3.68 -8.76
N ILE A 71 -2.68 -3.53 -10.08
CA ILE A 71 -1.52 -3.28 -10.97
C ILE A 71 -0.83 -1.99 -10.55
N TYR A 72 -1.58 -0.92 -10.27
CA TYR A 72 -1.01 0.33 -9.78
C TYR A 72 -0.16 0.13 -8.52
N CYS A 73 -0.69 -0.60 -7.53
CA CYS A 73 0.03 -0.89 -6.28
C CYS A 73 1.27 -1.77 -6.52
N ILE A 74 1.17 -2.78 -7.39
CA ILE A 74 2.30 -3.64 -7.77
C ILE A 74 3.40 -2.83 -8.46
N VAL A 75 3.05 -1.97 -9.41
CA VAL A 75 4.01 -1.11 -10.12
C VAL A 75 4.69 -0.15 -9.15
N LYS A 76 3.96 0.44 -8.20
CA LYS A 76 4.55 1.30 -7.16
C LYS A 76 5.55 0.54 -6.30
N ARG A 77 5.19 -0.65 -5.80
CA ARG A 77 6.11 -1.51 -5.02
C ARG A 77 7.35 -1.90 -5.83
N ALA A 78 7.19 -2.25 -7.11
CA ALA A 78 8.31 -2.59 -7.98
C ALA A 78 9.26 -1.39 -8.19
N ARG A 79 8.72 -0.18 -8.37
CA ARG A 79 9.53 1.04 -8.50
C ARG A 79 10.30 1.37 -7.22
N MET A 80 9.72 1.12 -6.04
CA MET A 80 10.41 1.32 -4.76
C MET A 80 11.66 0.44 -4.65
N LEU A 81 11.60 -0.78 -5.20
CA LEU A 81 12.72 -1.72 -5.21
C LEU A 81 13.71 -1.52 -6.36
N LYS A 82 13.49 -0.55 -7.25
CA LYS A 82 14.40 -0.26 -8.36
C LYS A 82 15.49 0.70 -7.87
N ASN A 83 16.75 0.39 -8.19
CA ASN A 83 17.92 1.21 -7.83
C ASN A 83 18.01 1.49 -6.32
N ILE A 84 17.96 0.44 -5.51
CA ILE A 84 17.91 0.53 -4.03
C ILE A 84 19.13 1.26 -3.45
N ASP A 85 20.28 1.13 -4.11
CA ASP A 85 21.54 1.70 -3.63
C ASP A 85 21.58 3.24 -3.74
N GLU A 86 20.68 3.83 -4.53
CA GLU A 86 20.59 5.27 -4.79
C GLU A 86 19.71 6.02 -3.78
N TYR A 87 19.06 5.29 -2.85
CA TYR A 87 18.23 5.92 -1.84
C TYR A 87 19.09 6.59 -0.76
N LYS A 88 18.88 7.89 -0.58
CA LYS A 88 19.38 8.66 0.56
C LYS A 88 18.28 8.76 1.62
N VAL A 89 18.67 8.60 2.88
CA VAL A 89 17.75 8.68 4.03
C VAL A 89 17.78 10.08 4.61
N TYR A 90 16.60 10.62 4.89
CA TYR A 90 16.38 11.92 5.49
C TYR A 90 15.43 11.77 6.67
N SER A 91 15.50 12.69 7.62
CA SER A 91 14.47 12.82 8.65
C SER A 91 13.75 14.14 8.48
N ALA A 92 12.43 14.09 8.42
CA ALA A 92 11.59 15.29 8.31
C ALA A 92 10.41 15.19 9.28
N VAL A 93 9.84 16.33 9.63
CA VAL A 93 8.60 16.39 10.41
C VAL A 93 7.43 16.47 9.45
N LEU A 94 6.38 15.69 9.71
CA LEU A 94 5.14 15.72 8.92
C LEU A 94 4.21 16.83 9.48
N ASP A 95 4.41 18.07 9.05
CA ASP A 95 3.72 19.26 9.60
C ASP A 95 2.73 19.93 8.64
N LYS A 96 2.87 19.70 7.32
CA LYS A 96 2.04 20.31 6.27
C LYS A 96 1.11 19.31 5.58
N PRO A 97 -0.05 18.97 6.19
CA PRO A 97 -1.00 18.03 5.60
C PRO A 97 -1.79 18.66 4.45
N HIS A 98 -1.92 17.91 3.36
CA HIS A 98 -2.82 18.17 2.24
C HIS A 98 -3.86 17.06 2.16
N VAL A 99 -5.13 17.42 2.32
CA VAL A 99 -6.25 16.47 2.38
C VAL A 99 -6.95 16.40 1.02
N TYR A 100 -7.18 15.18 0.52
CA TYR A 100 -7.98 14.92 -0.67
C TYR A 100 -8.83 13.67 -0.48
N ARG A 101 -10.17 13.83 -0.53
CA ARG A 101 -11.15 12.73 -0.42
C ARG A 101 -10.92 11.81 0.79
N GLY A 102 -10.60 12.39 1.96
CA GLY A 102 -10.35 11.64 3.20
C GLY A 102 -8.97 10.99 3.31
N SER A 103 -8.15 11.06 2.25
CA SER A 103 -6.72 10.70 2.31
C SER A 103 -5.87 11.95 2.49
N VAL A 104 -4.78 11.81 3.23
CA VAL A 104 -3.85 12.88 3.58
C VAL A 104 -2.47 12.51 3.06
N ARG A 105 -1.79 13.51 2.51
CA ARG A 105 -0.35 13.49 2.23
C ARG A 105 0.30 14.66 2.93
N TYR A 106 1.60 14.60 3.14
CA TYR A 106 2.36 15.69 3.71
C TYR A 106 3.34 16.25 2.69
N GLU A 107 3.51 17.56 2.72
CA GLU A 107 4.59 18.24 2.03
C GLU A 107 5.82 18.26 2.93
N VAL A 108 6.96 17.78 2.41
CA VAL A 108 8.21 17.69 3.14
C VAL A 108 9.31 18.41 2.37
N CYS A 109 10.09 19.23 3.07
CA CYS A 109 11.29 19.85 2.53
C CYS A 109 12.50 19.03 2.95
N LEU A 110 13.27 18.54 1.98
CA LEU A 110 14.50 17.78 2.23
C LEU A 110 15.71 18.58 1.74
N PRO A 111 16.82 18.61 2.49
CA PRO A 111 18.06 19.18 1.99
C PRO A 111 18.61 18.29 0.87
N TYR A 112 18.73 18.83 -0.34
CA TYR A 112 19.22 18.14 -1.54
C TYR A 112 20.51 18.80 -2.02
N ASP A 113 21.66 18.19 -1.67
CA ASP A 113 22.99 18.80 -1.73
C ASP A 113 23.13 20.05 -0.82
N ASP A 114 24.37 20.45 -0.54
CA ASP A 114 24.75 21.48 0.44
C ASP A 114 24.15 22.89 0.21
N SER A 115 23.31 23.09 -0.82
CA SER A 115 22.81 24.43 -1.19
C SER A 115 21.36 24.50 -1.68
N LYS A 116 20.61 23.39 -1.78
CA LYS A 116 19.23 23.43 -2.28
C LYS A 116 18.30 22.52 -1.49
N ASP A 117 17.21 23.08 -0.98
CA ASP A 117 16.12 22.28 -0.46
C ASP A 117 15.20 21.84 -1.61
N ILE A 118 14.77 20.58 -1.58
CA ILE A 118 13.74 20.05 -2.47
C ILE A 118 12.44 19.85 -1.70
N THR A 119 11.35 20.42 -2.22
CA THR A 119 10.01 20.19 -1.69
C THR A 119 9.39 19.00 -2.41
N LEU A 120 9.03 17.97 -1.64
CA LEU A 120 8.40 16.75 -2.14
C LEU A 120 7.10 16.49 -1.40
N ASN A 121 6.22 15.72 -2.03
CA ASN A 121 4.98 15.29 -1.41
C ASN A 121 5.06 13.80 -1.10
N THR A 122 4.66 13.40 0.10
CA THR A 122 4.43 11.99 0.41
C THR A 122 3.26 11.45 -0.43
N PRO A 123 3.12 10.12 -0.56
CA PRO A 123 1.90 9.54 -1.11
C PRO A 123 0.66 9.88 -0.27
N TYR A 124 -0.52 9.81 -0.89
CA TYR A 124 -1.80 9.86 -0.17
C TYR A 124 -2.04 8.52 0.53
N MET A 125 -1.55 8.40 1.76
CA MET A 125 -1.51 7.14 2.51
C MET A 125 -1.92 7.28 3.98
N PHE A 126 -2.07 8.51 4.44
CA PHE A 126 -2.59 8.81 5.77
C PHE A 126 -4.09 9.06 5.65
N GLY A 127 -4.85 8.77 6.70
CA GLY A 127 -6.30 9.00 6.68
C GLY A 127 -6.85 9.24 8.07
N SER A 128 -8.03 9.83 8.14
CA SER A 128 -8.81 9.98 9.36
C SER A 128 -10.00 9.03 9.28
N GLY A 129 -9.92 7.89 9.97
CA GLY A 129 -11.02 6.92 10.02
C GLY A 129 -10.58 5.51 10.42
N MET A 130 -11.56 4.70 10.82
CA MET A 130 -11.35 3.33 11.32
C MET A 130 -10.68 2.39 10.31
N PHE A 131 -10.81 2.69 9.01
CA PHE A 131 -10.22 1.91 7.92
C PHE A 131 -8.91 2.51 7.39
N ALA A 132 -8.42 3.62 7.96
CA ALA A 132 -7.15 4.20 7.57
C ALA A 132 -6.02 3.30 8.06
N VAL A 133 -5.10 2.93 7.15
CA VAL A 133 -3.95 2.08 7.48
C VAL A 133 -2.96 2.83 8.36
N ASN A 134 -2.79 4.13 8.10
CA ASN A 134 -1.94 5.02 8.86
C ASN A 134 -2.80 6.22 9.29
N LEU A 135 -3.05 6.36 10.58
CA LEU A 135 -3.90 7.43 11.09
C LEU A 135 -3.15 8.76 11.04
N VAL A 136 -3.85 9.83 10.68
CA VAL A 136 -3.28 11.19 10.73
C VAL A 136 -2.81 11.52 12.15
N ASP A 137 -3.56 11.12 13.17
CA ASP A 137 -3.25 11.42 14.57
C ASP A 137 -1.93 10.82 15.05
N ASP A 138 -1.54 9.67 14.49
CA ASP A 138 -0.29 8.97 14.85
C ASP A 138 0.96 9.63 14.23
N TYR A 139 0.79 10.32 13.09
CA TYR A 139 1.88 10.81 12.26
C TYR A 139 1.98 12.34 12.17
N ASN A 140 0.89 13.06 12.44
CA ASN A 140 0.86 14.52 12.35
C ASN A 140 1.80 15.15 13.38
N ASN A 141 2.61 16.12 12.94
CA ASN A 141 3.68 16.75 13.71
C ASN A 141 4.73 15.79 14.29
N LYS A 142 4.84 14.57 13.76
CA LYS A 142 5.86 13.61 14.16
C LYS A 142 7.03 13.61 13.19
N LYS A 143 8.21 13.31 13.74
CA LYS A 143 9.43 13.12 12.94
C LYS A 143 9.40 11.71 12.35
N VAL A 144 9.60 11.62 11.04
CA VAL A 144 9.63 10.36 10.30
C VAL A 144 10.93 10.23 9.52
N ASN A 145 11.35 8.98 9.30
CA ASN A 145 12.43 8.67 8.39
C ASN A 145 11.89 8.46 6.98
N LEU A 146 12.50 9.14 6.01
CA LEU A 146 12.13 9.14 4.60
C LEU A 146 13.31 8.65 3.77
N ALA A 147 13.04 7.89 2.73
CA ALA A 147 14.05 7.53 1.73
C ALA A 147 13.68 8.16 0.40
N TYR A 148 14.59 8.95 -0.18
CA TYR A 148 14.39 9.58 -1.48
C TYR A 148 15.45 9.10 -2.47
N ASN A 149 15.00 8.72 -3.67
CA ASN A 149 15.85 8.34 -4.78
C ASN A 149 15.81 9.44 -5.86
N GLY A 150 16.89 10.21 -5.97
CA GLY A 150 17.00 11.32 -6.91
C GLY A 150 16.99 10.91 -8.40
N LYS A 151 17.34 9.65 -8.72
CA LYS A 151 17.30 9.15 -10.12
C LYS A 151 15.90 8.78 -10.57
N THR A 152 15.08 8.24 -9.67
CA THR A 152 13.72 7.78 -9.99
C THR A 152 12.63 8.75 -9.54
N GLY A 153 12.97 9.74 -8.71
CA GLY A 153 12.04 10.69 -8.10
C GLY A 153 11.10 10.02 -7.08
N VAL A 154 11.47 8.85 -6.56
CA VAL A 154 10.64 8.08 -5.63
C VAL A 154 10.97 8.48 -4.19
N LEU A 155 9.95 8.94 -3.47
CA LEU A 155 9.96 9.15 -2.03
C LEU A 155 9.22 7.99 -1.35
N VAL A 156 9.81 7.45 -0.28
CA VAL A 156 9.26 6.35 0.53
C VAL A 156 9.26 6.78 1.99
N VAL A 157 8.12 6.66 2.67
CA VAL A 157 8.06 6.83 4.13
C VAL A 157 8.46 5.52 4.79
N LEU A 158 9.53 5.54 5.57
CA LEU A 158 10.05 4.34 6.24
C LEU A 158 9.26 4.04 7.51
N GLY A 159 9.00 5.04 8.33
CA GLY A 159 8.31 4.91 9.61
C GLY A 159 8.61 6.11 10.52
N LEU A 160 8.16 6.04 11.77
CA LEU A 160 8.51 7.03 12.79
C LEU A 160 10.02 7.02 13.03
N ALA A 161 10.60 8.18 13.35
CA ALA A 161 12.04 8.30 13.54
C ALA A 161 12.58 7.45 14.71
N ASP A 162 11.71 7.17 15.68
CA ASP A 162 12.03 6.42 16.90
C ASP A 162 11.83 4.90 16.74
N GLU A 163 11.33 4.44 15.59
CA GLU A 163 11.12 3.03 15.30
C GLU A 163 12.33 2.41 14.58
N PRO A 164 12.75 1.19 14.95
CA PRO A 164 13.83 0.50 14.26
C PRO A 164 13.43 0.22 12.80
N LEU A 165 14.27 0.67 11.85
CA LEU A 165 14.06 0.49 10.40
C LEU A 165 14.11 -0.98 9.95
N VAL A 166 14.63 -1.86 10.80
CA VAL A 166 14.68 -3.31 10.61
C VAL A 166 14.38 -3.91 11.98
N GLU A 167 13.30 -4.70 12.09
CA GLU A 167 13.13 -5.55 13.28
C GLU A 167 14.39 -6.40 13.45
N PRO A 168 14.99 -6.48 14.65
CA PRO A 168 16.12 -7.38 14.86
C PRO A 168 15.68 -8.78 14.43
N ALA A 169 16.52 -9.45 13.64
CA ALA A 169 16.27 -10.85 13.31
C ALA A 169 16.10 -11.59 14.63
N ASP A 170 14.98 -12.29 14.78
CA ASP A 170 14.70 -13.08 15.97
C ASP A 170 15.81 -14.12 16.13
N THR A 171 16.76 -13.85 17.03
CA THR A 171 17.89 -14.73 17.32
C THR A 171 17.52 -15.81 18.35
N SER A 172 16.23 -16.04 18.59
CA SER A 172 15.76 -17.01 19.60
C SER A 172 15.84 -18.48 19.20
N GLU A 173 16.50 -18.84 18.08
CA GLU A 173 16.70 -20.25 17.67
C GLU A 173 18.18 -20.68 17.65
N ILE A 174 19.01 -20.14 18.56
CA ILE A 174 20.33 -20.71 18.82
C ILE A 174 20.58 -20.78 20.32
N GLU A 175 20.04 -21.82 20.98
CA GLU A 175 20.65 -22.48 22.15
C GLU A 175 20.36 -23.98 22.10
#